data_AF-A0A6G1DU87-F1
#
_entry.id   AF-A0A6G1DU87-F1
#
_cell.length_a   1.000
_cell.length_b   1.000
_cell.length_c   1.000
_cell.angle_alpha   90.00
_cell.angle_beta   90.00
_cell.angle_gamma   90.00
#
_symmetry.space_group_name_H-M   'P 1'
#
loop_
_entity.id
_entity.type
_entity.pdbx_description
1 polymer ?
#
loop_
_entity_poly.entity_id
_entity_poly.type
_entity_poly.pdbx_seq_one_letter_code
_entity_poly.pdbx_strand_id
1 'polypeptide(L)'
;MEAPTSHVTNAFSDSDSASVEGAGGGAGAGPGVADAAADADVEALRRLSDSLAAVFRSPEDFAFLTDARIAVPGAPAGADVMVHRCVLSARSPFLRDIFARRSAAAEGGDRLELREILGGEEVEVGYEALVLVLEYLYSGRVGDLPKAACLCVDEECAHVGCHPAVAFMAQVLFAASTFQVAELTNLFQRRLLDVLDKVEVDNLLLILSVANICNKSCMKLLERCLDMVVRSNLDMITLEKALPPDVIKQIIDARLSLGLISPEDKGFPNKHVRRIHRALDSDDVELVRMLLTEGQTNLDDAFALHYAVEHCDSKITTELLDLALADVNHRNPRGYTVLHIAARRREPKIIVSLLTKGARPADLTFDGRKAVQISKRLTKHGDYFGVTEEGKPSPKDKLCIEILEQAERRDPQLGEASVSLAMAGDSLRGRLLYLENRVALARIMFPMEARVAMDIAQVDGTLEFNLSSGANHPPERQRTAVDLNETPFIMKEEHLARMTALSKTVELGKRFFPRCSNVLDKIMDDETDPASLGRDTSAEKRKRFHDLQDVLQRAFHEDKEEYDRSALSSSSSSTSIGAIRPRR
;
A
#
# COMPACT_ATOMS: atom_id res chain seq x y z
N MET A 1 38.49 -14.17 17.10
CA MET A 1 38.49 -14.05 18.57
C MET A 1 37.23 -13.28 18.93
N GLU A 2 36.19 -14.05 19.22
CA GLU A 2 34.88 -13.57 19.64
C GLU A 2 34.95 -13.17 21.12
N ALA A 3 34.31 -12.07 21.48
CA ALA A 3 33.82 -11.76 22.81
C ALA A 3 32.63 -10.79 22.69
N PRO A 4 31.64 -10.88 23.59
CA PRO A 4 30.24 -10.93 23.18
C PRO A 4 29.45 -9.67 23.50
N THR A 5 28.44 -9.40 22.68
CA THR A 5 27.41 -8.37 22.90
C THR A 5 26.29 -8.93 23.78
N SER A 6 26.12 -8.34 24.95
CA SER A 6 25.03 -8.63 25.89
C SER A 6 23.68 -8.14 25.33
N HIS A 7 22.82 -9.08 24.93
CA HIS A 7 21.40 -8.84 24.75
C HIS A 7 20.70 -8.92 26.10
N VAL A 8 20.13 -7.79 26.56
CA VAL A 8 19.19 -7.76 27.69
C VAL A 8 17.80 -7.96 27.11
N THR A 9 17.29 -9.18 27.17
CA THR A 9 15.89 -9.51 26.93
C THR A 9 15.17 -9.55 28.28
N ASN A 10 14.39 -8.51 28.61
CA ASN A 10 13.45 -8.58 29.72
C ASN A 10 12.21 -9.36 29.26
N ALA A 11 12.18 -10.65 29.59
CA ALA A 11 10.97 -11.45 29.56
C ALA A 11 10.19 -11.20 30.86
N PHE A 12 9.06 -10.50 30.78
CA PHE A 12 8.11 -10.40 31.88
C PHE A 12 7.05 -11.50 31.69
N SER A 13 7.22 -12.58 32.44
CA SER A 13 6.23 -13.65 32.60
C SER A 13 5.87 -13.68 34.08
N ASP A 14 4.89 -12.87 34.47
CA ASP A 14 4.26 -12.96 35.78
C ASP A 14 2.79 -13.35 35.54
N SER A 15 2.50 -14.63 35.76
CA SER A 15 1.14 -15.11 35.99
C SER A 15 0.96 -15.22 37.50
N ASP A 16 0.17 -14.30 38.06
CA ASP A 16 -0.21 -14.32 39.47
C ASP A 16 -1.03 -15.58 39.77
N SER A 17 -0.44 -16.49 40.54
CA SER A 17 -1.13 -17.56 41.25
C SER A 17 -1.82 -16.99 42.49
N ALA A 18 -3.10 -16.64 42.38
CA ALA A 18 -3.92 -16.29 43.54
C ALA A 18 -4.43 -17.55 44.24
N SER A 19 -3.80 -17.87 45.37
CA SER A 19 -4.16 -18.94 46.30
C SER A 19 -5.55 -18.72 46.91
N VAL A 20 -6.41 -19.73 46.83
CA VAL A 20 -7.68 -19.79 47.57
C VAL A 20 -7.39 -20.45 48.93
N GLU A 21 -7.36 -19.64 50.00
CA GLU A 21 -7.37 -20.16 51.38
C GLU A 21 -8.78 -20.67 51.72
N GLY A 22 -8.94 -21.99 51.73
CA GLY A 22 -10.10 -22.69 52.28
C GLY A 22 -9.72 -23.39 53.58
N ALA A 23 -10.19 -22.86 54.70
CA ALA A 23 -10.04 -23.48 56.01
C ALA A 23 -10.77 -24.83 56.08
N GLY A 24 -10.05 -25.90 56.43
CA GLY A 24 -10.60 -27.22 56.72
C GLY A 24 -9.57 -28.11 57.38
N GLY A 25 -9.60 -28.21 58.71
CA GLY A 25 -8.77 -29.13 59.47
C GLY A 25 -9.17 -30.59 59.23
N GLY A 26 -8.18 -31.46 59.01
CA GLY A 26 -8.38 -32.91 58.91
C GLY A 26 -7.09 -33.64 58.55
N ALA A 27 -6.57 -34.42 59.50
CA ALA A 27 -5.28 -35.10 59.50
C ALA A 27 -4.94 -35.98 58.28
N GLY A 28 -3.66 -35.96 57.88
CA GLY A 28 -2.90 -37.18 57.56
C GLY A 28 -2.72 -37.57 56.09
N ALA A 29 -1.87 -36.85 55.34
CA ALA A 29 -1.07 -37.39 54.24
C ALA A 29 0.16 -36.49 54.03
N GLY A 30 1.35 -37.07 53.82
CA GLY A 30 2.60 -36.31 53.71
C GLY A 30 2.59 -35.29 52.57
N PRO A 31 3.27 -34.14 52.72
CA PRO A 31 3.10 -32.97 51.84
C PRO A 31 3.70 -33.13 50.43
N GLY A 32 4.23 -34.30 50.06
CA GLY A 32 4.99 -34.48 48.81
C GLY A 32 4.29 -35.26 47.68
N VAL A 33 3.19 -35.97 47.94
CA VAL A 33 2.57 -36.88 46.94
C VAL A 33 1.35 -36.24 46.26
N ALA A 34 0.61 -35.40 46.98
CA ALA A 34 -0.53 -34.66 46.43
C ALA A 34 -0.07 -33.54 45.48
N ASP A 35 1.01 -32.83 45.83
CA ASP A 35 1.63 -31.82 44.95
C ASP A 35 2.20 -32.45 43.67
N ALA A 36 2.87 -33.61 43.78
CA ALA A 36 3.43 -34.29 42.61
C ALA A 36 2.34 -34.81 41.63
N ALA A 37 1.16 -35.18 42.13
CA ALA A 37 0.03 -35.59 41.30
C ALA A 37 -0.63 -34.38 40.61
N ALA A 38 -0.80 -33.26 41.33
CA ALA A 38 -1.29 -32.01 40.75
C ALA A 38 -0.34 -31.48 39.67
N ASP A 39 0.98 -31.55 39.90
CA ASP A 39 2.01 -31.17 38.92
C ASP A 39 1.97 -32.06 37.67
N ALA A 40 1.72 -33.37 37.83
CA ALA A 40 1.59 -34.29 36.71
C ALA A 40 0.33 -34.01 35.85
N ASP A 41 -0.79 -33.64 36.49
CA ASP A 41 -2.02 -33.26 35.80
C ASP A 41 -1.86 -31.93 35.06
N VAL A 42 -1.18 -30.94 35.66
CA VAL A 42 -0.86 -29.67 35.01
C VAL A 42 0.03 -29.91 33.78
N GLU A 43 1.06 -30.77 33.89
CA GLU A 43 1.92 -31.12 32.76
C GLU A 43 1.16 -31.87 31.66
N ALA A 44 0.24 -32.76 32.01
CA ALA A 44 -0.61 -33.45 31.04
C ALA A 44 -1.52 -32.46 30.27
N LEU A 45 -2.14 -31.51 30.96
CA LEU A 45 -2.96 -30.46 30.35
C LEU A 45 -2.12 -29.52 29.48
N ARG A 46 -0.88 -29.20 29.91
CA ARG A 46 0.07 -28.41 29.13
C ARG A 46 0.40 -29.10 27.81
N ARG A 47 0.70 -30.40 27.85
CA ARG A 47 0.96 -31.21 26.65
C ARG A 47 -0.25 -31.30 25.72
N LEU A 48 -1.46 -31.42 26.27
CA LEU A 48 -2.69 -31.38 25.47
C LEU A 48 -2.83 -30.03 24.76
N SER A 49 -2.60 -28.92 25.46
CA SER A 49 -2.65 -27.59 24.86
C SER A 49 -1.57 -27.35 23.80
N ASP A 50 -0.34 -27.84 24.04
CA ASP A 50 0.73 -27.84 23.03
C ASP A 50 0.30 -28.62 21.77
N SER A 51 -0.35 -29.77 21.95
CA SER A 51 -0.83 -30.61 20.85
C SER A 51 -1.97 -29.94 20.07
N LEU A 52 -2.93 -29.34 20.76
CA LEU A 52 -4.02 -28.57 20.13
C LEU A 52 -3.49 -27.36 19.35
N ALA A 53 -2.48 -26.67 19.90
CA ALA A 53 -1.81 -25.57 19.20
C ALA A 53 -1.09 -26.07 17.93
N ALA A 54 -0.42 -27.23 17.99
CA ALA A 54 0.23 -27.83 16.83
C ALA A 54 -0.77 -28.21 15.73
N VAL A 55 -1.94 -28.74 16.11
CA VAL A 55 -3.04 -29.04 15.19
C VAL A 55 -3.54 -27.77 14.49
N PHE A 56 -3.66 -26.65 15.21
CA PHE A 56 -4.08 -25.38 14.60
C PHE A 56 -3.02 -24.79 13.67
N ARG A 57 -1.74 -24.84 14.04
CA ARG A 57 -0.63 -24.29 13.24
C ARG A 57 -0.28 -25.11 12.00
N SER A 58 -0.64 -26.40 11.97
CA SER A 58 -0.32 -27.32 10.88
C SER A 58 -1.60 -27.85 10.23
N PRO A 59 -2.42 -26.96 9.64
CA PRO A 59 -3.77 -27.28 9.24
C PRO A 59 -3.80 -28.30 8.08
N GLU A 60 -2.76 -28.38 7.25
CA GLU A 60 -2.65 -29.39 6.17
C GLU A 60 -2.47 -30.82 6.71
N ASP A 61 -1.63 -31.00 7.74
CA ASP A 61 -1.36 -32.32 8.34
C ASP A 61 -2.59 -32.89 9.06
N PHE A 62 -3.46 -32.00 9.54
CA PHE A 62 -4.64 -32.34 10.34
C PHE A 62 -5.96 -31.93 9.69
N ALA A 63 -5.97 -31.70 8.37
CA ALA A 63 -7.16 -31.24 7.65
C ALA A 63 -8.38 -32.14 7.88
N PHE A 64 -8.16 -33.45 8.03
CA PHE A 64 -9.22 -34.43 8.30
C PHE A 64 -9.92 -34.28 9.65
N LEU A 65 -9.34 -33.52 10.60
CA LEU A 65 -9.96 -33.23 11.91
C LEU A 65 -10.83 -31.97 11.89
N THR A 66 -10.69 -31.13 10.86
CA THR A 66 -11.37 -29.84 10.78
C THR A 66 -12.84 -30.00 10.40
N ASP A 67 -13.73 -29.29 11.10
CA ASP A 67 -15.19 -29.39 10.94
C ASP A 67 -15.86 -28.02 10.67
N ALA A 68 -15.05 -26.96 10.55
CA ALA A 68 -15.47 -25.64 10.11
C ALA A 68 -14.30 -24.85 9.50
N ARG A 69 -14.64 -23.87 8.68
CA ARG A 69 -13.74 -22.92 8.03
C ARG A 69 -14.25 -21.51 8.24
N ILE A 70 -13.38 -20.57 8.57
CA ILE A 70 -13.73 -19.15 8.69
C ILE A 70 -13.09 -18.39 7.53
N ALA A 71 -13.93 -17.87 6.64
CA ALA A 71 -13.51 -17.01 5.54
C ALA A 71 -13.24 -15.60 6.09
N VAL A 72 -12.06 -15.05 5.79
CA VAL A 72 -11.65 -13.71 6.21
C VAL A 72 -11.48 -12.83 4.96
N PRO A 73 -12.14 -11.66 4.91
CA PRO A 73 -11.93 -10.70 3.83
C PRO A 73 -10.46 -10.32 3.67
N GLY A 74 -9.95 -10.34 2.44
CA GLY A 74 -8.56 -9.98 2.15
C GLY A 74 -7.50 -11.01 2.56
N ALA A 75 -7.90 -12.21 2.98
CA ALA A 75 -6.97 -13.31 3.18
C ALA A 75 -6.29 -13.72 1.84
N PRO A 76 -5.09 -14.34 1.89
CA PRO A 76 -4.46 -14.93 0.72
C PRO A 76 -5.44 -15.87 -0.03
N ALA A 77 -5.30 -15.98 -1.35
CA ALA A 77 -6.26 -16.72 -2.17
C ALA A 77 -6.40 -18.18 -1.68
N GLY A 78 -7.59 -18.54 -1.18
CA GLY A 78 -7.90 -19.87 -0.66
C GLY A 78 -7.55 -20.11 0.82
N ALA A 79 -7.10 -19.10 1.57
CA ALA A 79 -6.70 -19.21 2.97
C ALA A 79 -7.86 -18.99 3.96
N ASP A 80 -8.91 -19.81 3.88
CA ASP A 80 -9.88 -19.87 4.97
C ASP A 80 -9.19 -20.45 6.23
N VAL A 81 -9.51 -19.92 7.41
CA VAL A 81 -8.96 -20.43 8.68
C VAL A 81 -9.69 -21.72 9.05
N MET A 82 -8.99 -22.85 9.02
CA MET A 82 -9.56 -24.14 9.41
C MET A 82 -9.64 -24.27 10.93
N VAL A 83 -10.81 -24.65 11.45
CA VAL A 83 -11.10 -24.67 12.88
C VAL A 83 -11.88 -25.92 13.32
N HIS A 84 -11.87 -26.15 14.63
CA HIS A 84 -12.54 -27.24 15.32
C HIS A 84 -13.63 -26.68 16.23
N ARG A 85 -14.91 -26.88 15.88
CA ARG A 85 -16.05 -26.32 16.61
C ARG A 85 -16.04 -26.75 18.07
N CYS A 86 -15.62 -27.98 18.38
CA CYS A 86 -15.56 -28.50 19.74
C CYS A 86 -14.56 -27.72 20.62
N VAL A 87 -13.37 -27.42 20.11
CA VAL A 87 -12.33 -26.65 20.83
C VAL A 87 -12.82 -25.23 21.08
N LEU A 88 -13.31 -24.57 20.03
CA LEU A 88 -13.78 -23.19 20.11
C LEU A 88 -15.01 -23.04 21.02
N SER A 89 -15.96 -23.98 20.93
CA SER A 89 -17.17 -23.99 21.79
C SER A 89 -16.85 -24.21 23.27
N ALA A 90 -15.78 -24.96 23.57
CA ALA A 90 -15.34 -25.18 24.95
C ALA A 90 -14.71 -23.93 25.57
N ARG A 91 -14.14 -23.04 24.73
CA ARG A 91 -13.32 -21.89 25.16
C ARG A 91 -13.99 -20.54 24.95
N SER A 92 -15.06 -20.49 24.17
CA SER A 92 -15.84 -19.29 23.92
C SER A 92 -17.35 -19.61 23.99
N PRO A 93 -18.08 -19.08 24.99
CA PRO A 93 -19.53 -19.25 25.06
C PRO A 93 -20.23 -18.64 23.83
N PHE A 94 -19.68 -17.54 23.31
CA PHE A 94 -20.18 -16.89 22.09
C PHE A 94 -20.09 -17.81 20.86
N LEU A 95 -18.93 -18.40 20.61
CA LEU A 95 -18.73 -19.30 19.46
C LEU A 95 -19.57 -20.57 19.61
N ARG A 96 -19.72 -21.09 20.83
CA ARG A 96 -20.64 -22.21 21.12
C ARG A 96 -22.07 -21.90 20.68
N ASP A 97 -22.57 -20.72 21.03
CA ASP A 97 -23.94 -20.30 20.70
C ASP A 97 -24.12 -20.04 19.19
N ILE A 98 -23.08 -19.56 18.50
CA ILE A 98 -23.07 -19.44 17.04
C ILE A 98 -23.17 -20.82 16.39
N PHE A 99 -22.32 -21.77 16.79
CA PHE A 99 -22.32 -23.11 16.19
C PHE A 99 -23.61 -23.88 16.49
N ALA A 100 -24.18 -23.72 17.69
CA ALA A 100 -25.45 -24.33 18.06
C ALA A 100 -26.62 -23.80 17.22
N ARG A 101 -26.73 -22.48 17.05
CA ARG A 101 -27.78 -21.85 16.23
C ARG A 101 -27.73 -22.32 14.77
N ARG A 102 -26.53 -22.38 14.20
CA ARG A 102 -26.33 -22.81 12.81
C ARG A 102 -26.66 -24.29 12.60
N SER A 103 -26.32 -25.14 13.57
CA SER A 103 -26.74 -26.54 13.55
C SER A 103 -28.26 -26.69 13.60
N ALA A 104 -28.97 -25.79 14.29
CA ALA A 104 -30.43 -25.80 14.37
C ALA A 104 -31.12 -25.25 13.11
N ALA A 105 -30.48 -24.30 12.41
CA ALA A 105 -31.04 -23.64 11.22
C ALA A 105 -31.01 -24.48 9.93
N ALA A 106 -30.44 -25.70 9.95
CA ALA A 106 -30.17 -26.52 8.76
C ALA A 106 -29.32 -25.80 7.67
N GLU A 107 -28.70 -24.67 8.01
CA GLU A 107 -27.69 -23.96 7.23
C GLU A 107 -26.34 -24.72 7.34
N GLY A 108 -26.33 -25.93 6.78
CA GLY A 108 -25.27 -26.94 6.91
C GLY A 108 -23.98 -26.66 6.14
N GLY A 109 -23.59 -25.39 5.99
CA GLY A 109 -22.26 -25.05 5.46
C GLY A 109 -21.19 -25.15 6.55
N ASP A 110 -20.06 -25.76 6.22
CA ASP A 110 -18.84 -25.79 7.04
C ASP A 110 -18.11 -24.44 7.04
N ARG A 111 -18.37 -23.59 6.04
CA ARG A 111 -17.74 -22.28 5.85
C ARG A 111 -18.54 -21.13 6.45
N LEU A 112 -17.93 -20.33 7.32
CA LEU A 112 -18.50 -19.16 7.98
C LEU A 112 -17.78 -17.88 7.53
N GLU A 113 -18.52 -16.82 7.23
CA GLU A 113 -17.91 -15.52 6.96
C GLU A 113 -17.60 -14.79 8.27
N LEU A 114 -16.37 -14.29 8.44
CA LEU A 114 -15.96 -13.61 9.68
C LEU A 114 -16.86 -12.41 10.01
N ARG A 115 -17.33 -11.68 8.99
CA ARG A 115 -18.22 -10.52 9.17
C ARG A 115 -19.55 -10.92 9.82
N GLU A 116 -20.09 -12.08 9.47
CA GLU A 116 -21.31 -12.63 10.09
C GLU A 116 -21.07 -13.01 11.55
N ILE A 117 -19.91 -13.57 11.85
CA ILE A 117 -19.52 -13.95 13.22
C ILE A 117 -19.39 -12.70 14.09
N LEU A 118 -18.81 -11.61 13.57
CA LEU A 118 -18.57 -10.38 14.33
C LEU A 118 -19.80 -9.48 14.45
N GLY A 119 -20.87 -9.74 13.70
CA GLY A 119 -22.17 -9.08 13.88
C GLY A 119 -22.27 -7.64 13.35
N GLY A 120 -21.40 -7.21 12.45
CA GLY A 120 -21.48 -5.87 11.85
C GLY A 120 -20.29 -5.48 10.97
N GLU A 121 -20.39 -4.31 10.32
CA GLU A 121 -19.33 -3.71 9.48
C GLU A 121 -18.50 -2.64 10.21
N GLU A 122 -18.65 -2.51 11.53
CA GLU A 122 -18.07 -1.39 12.29
C GLU A 122 -16.55 -1.45 12.43
N VAL A 123 -15.98 -2.66 12.56
CA VAL A 123 -14.54 -2.88 12.73
C VAL A 123 -14.09 -4.05 11.87
N GLU A 124 -13.17 -3.79 10.94
CA GLU A 124 -12.57 -4.83 10.11
C GLU A 124 -11.45 -5.56 10.87
N VAL A 125 -11.59 -6.87 11.03
CA VAL A 125 -10.58 -7.75 11.63
C VAL A 125 -9.84 -8.49 10.52
N GLY A 126 -8.53 -8.29 10.44
CA GLY A 126 -7.68 -8.97 9.47
C GLY A 126 -7.37 -10.42 9.84
N TYR A 127 -6.88 -11.17 8.85
CA TYR A 127 -6.50 -12.59 9.00
C TYR A 127 -5.56 -12.84 10.18
N GLU A 128 -4.45 -12.09 10.27
CA GLU A 128 -3.44 -12.26 11.33
C GLU A 128 -4.00 -11.99 12.74
N ALA A 129 -4.89 -11.01 12.89
CA ALA A 129 -5.51 -10.71 14.17
C ALA A 129 -6.46 -11.82 14.61
N LEU A 130 -7.26 -12.36 13.68
CA LEU A 130 -8.13 -13.51 13.95
C LEU A 130 -7.30 -14.75 14.32
N VAL A 131 -6.25 -15.05 13.56
CA VAL A 131 -5.38 -16.21 13.82
C VAL A 131 -4.78 -16.14 15.22
N LEU A 132 -4.31 -14.97 15.67
CA LEU A 132 -3.79 -14.81 17.04
C LEU A 132 -4.85 -15.12 18.11
N VAL A 133 -6.08 -14.62 17.93
CA VAL A 133 -7.18 -14.87 18.88
C VAL A 133 -7.55 -16.36 18.90
N LEU A 134 -7.64 -16.99 17.74
CA LEU A 134 -7.95 -18.41 17.63
C LEU A 134 -6.81 -19.25 18.21
N GLU A 135 -5.56 -18.97 17.89
CA GLU A 135 -4.40 -19.67 18.44
C GLU A 135 -4.38 -19.60 19.97
N TYR A 136 -4.75 -18.46 20.56
CA TYR A 136 -4.93 -18.34 22.01
C TYR A 136 -6.00 -19.30 22.54
N LEU A 137 -7.12 -19.48 21.84
CA LEU A 137 -8.17 -20.43 22.24
C LEU A 137 -7.70 -21.90 22.20
N TYR A 138 -6.75 -22.26 21.33
CA TYR A 138 -6.15 -23.62 21.30
C TYR A 138 -5.04 -23.78 22.34
N SER A 139 -4.19 -22.77 22.50
CA SER A 139 -2.90 -22.87 23.21
C SER A 139 -2.89 -22.27 24.61
N GLY A 140 -3.91 -21.48 24.97
CA GLY A 140 -3.96 -20.68 26.20
C GLY A 140 -2.83 -19.65 26.35
N ARG A 141 -2.05 -19.40 25.29
CA ARG A 141 -0.87 -18.52 25.32
C ARG A 141 -0.92 -17.57 24.13
N VAL A 142 -0.40 -16.37 24.35
CA VAL A 142 -0.24 -15.37 23.28
C VAL A 142 1.18 -15.50 22.74
N GLY A 143 1.30 -15.80 21.45
CA GLY A 143 2.59 -15.84 20.76
C GLY A 143 3.17 -14.44 20.53
N ASP A 144 4.31 -14.40 19.85
CA ASP A 144 4.89 -13.14 19.41
C ASP A 144 3.95 -12.42 18.43
N LEU A 145 3.90 -11.09 18.52
CA LEU A 145 3.09 -10.29 17.61
C LEU A 145 3.67 -10.40 16.19
N PRO A 146 2.82 -10.68 15.16
CA PRO A 146 3.28 -10.85 13.80
C PRO A 146 3.86 -9.54 13.26
N LYS A 147 5.17 -9.53 13.02
CA LYS A 147 5.92 -8.36 12.54
C LYS A 147 5.34 -7.81 11.23
N ALA A 148 4.89 -8.69 10.34
CA ALA A 148 4.26 -8.32 9.08
C ALA A 148 3.02 -7.45 9.26
N ALA A 149 2.22 -7.67 10.31
CA ALA A 149 1.00 -6.91 10.58
C ALA A 149 1.20 -5.73 11.53
N CYS A 150 2.21 -5.77 12.40
CA CYS A 150 2.40 -4.79 13.47
C CYS A 150 3.45 -3.72 13.16
N LEU A 151 4.42 -3.99 12.27
CA LEU A 151 5.45 -3.01 11.91
C LEU A 151 4.99 -2.15 10.74
N CYS A 152 5.37 -0.87 10.76
CA CYS A 152 5.21 0.00 9.60
C CYS A 152 6.47 -0.02 8.72
N VAL A 153 6.40 0.59 7.54
CA VAL A 153 7.51 0.63 6.56
C VAL A 153 8.54 1.72 6.89
N ASP A 154 8.23 2.62 7.81
CA ASP A 154 9.13 3.70 8.17
C ASP A 154 10.27 3.22 9.09
N GLU A 155 11.49 3.19 8.55
CA GLU A 155 12.72 2.80 9.26
C GLU A 155 13.07 3.71 10.45
N GLU A 156 12.59 4.96 10.44
CA GLU A 156 12.80 5.91 11.54
C GLU A 156 11.80 5.70 12.69
N CYS A 157 10.83 4.78 12.55
CA CYS A 157 9.81 4.53 13.54
C CYS A 157 10.29 3.54 14.61
N ALA A 158 10.10 3.86 15.89
CA ALA A 158 10.35 2.93 16.99
C ALA A 158 9.32 1.79 17.10
N HIS A 159 8.27 1.79 16.25
CA HIS A 159 7.18 0.82 16.18
C HIS A 159 6.45 0.51 17.51
N VAL A 160 6.46 1.43 18.47
CA VAL A 160 5.75 1.25 19.76
C VAL A 160 4.28 1.64 19.66
N GLY A 161 3.97 2.73 18.96
CA GLY A 161 2.61 3.29 18.82
C GLY A 161 2.27 3.67 17.37
N CYS A 162 2.91 3.00 16.39
CA CYS A 162 2.61 3.23 14.97
C CYS A 162 1.22 2.69 14.61
N HIS A 163 0.67 3.17 13.50
CA HIS A 163 -0.68 2.81 13.08
C HIS A 163 -0.88 1.29 12.90
N PRO A 164 0.01 0.54 12.21
CA PRO A 164 -0.10 -0.93 12.12
C PRO A 164 -0.17 -1.63 13.48
N ALA A 165 0.70 -1.27 14.42
CA ALA A 165 0.70 -1.87 15.76
C ALA A 165 -0.61 -1.58 16.52
N VAL A 166 -1.04 -0.31 16.54
CA VAL A 166 -2.27 0.11 17.22
C VAL A 166 -3.49 -0.54 16.58
N ALA A 167 -3.59 -0.53 15.25
CA ALA A 167 -4.68 -1.15 14.52
C ALA A 167 -4.74 -2.66 14.77
N PHE A 168 -3.61 -3.35 14.75
CA PHE A 168 -3.55 -4.78 15.06
C PHE A 168 -4.02 -5.06 16.50
N MET A 169 -3.52 -4.32 17.49
CA MET A 169 -3.94 -4.50 18.89
C MET A 169 -5.43 -4.21 19.09
N ALA A 170 -5.97 -3.18 18.42
CA ALA A 170 -7.38 -2.84 18.46
C ALA A 170 -8.25 -3.93 17.82
N GLN A 171 -7.82 -4.52 16.70
CA GLN A 171 -8.51 -5.66 16.06
C GLN A 171 -8.54 -6.89 16.96
N VAL A 172 -7.41 -7.22 17.60
CA VAL A 172 -7.34 -8.34 18.55
C VAL A 172 -8.25 -8.08 19.76
N LEU A 173 -8.22 -6.86 20.32
CA LEU A 173 -9.09 -6.47 21.43
C LEU A 173 -10.57 -6.64 21.06
N PHE A 174 -10.97 -6.14 19.88
CA PHE A 174 -12.33 -6.25 19.39
C PHE A 174 -12.75 -7.72 19.22
N ALA A 175 -11.96 -8.52 18.49
CA ALA A 175 -12.26 -9.93 18.26
C ALA A 175 -12.30 -10.73 19.57
N ALA A 176 -11.36 -10.52 20.48
CA ALA A 176 -11.34 -11.17 21.79
C ALA A 176 -12.57 -10.81 22.64
N SER A 177 -12.95 -9.53 22.65
CA SER A 177 -14.14 -9.06 23.37
C SER A 177 -15.42 -9.67 22.77
N THR A 178 -15.54 -9.72 21.45
CA THR A 178 -16.69 -10.31 20.74
C THR A 178 -16.79 -11.81 21.01
N PHE A 179 -15.66 -12.52 20.99
CA PHE A 179 -15.60 -13.95 21.33
C PHE A 179 -15.69 -14.24 22.83
N GLN A 180 -15.86 -13.21 23.66
CA GLN A 180 -15.99 -13.31 25.12
C GLN A 180 -14.77 -13.98 25.79
N VAL A 181 -13.57 -13.63 25.33
CA VAL A 181 -12.29 -14.12 25.87
C VAL A 181 -11.72 -13.06 26.81
N ALA A 182 -12.10 -13.12 28.10
CA ALA A 182 -11.85 -12.05 29.06
C ALA A 182 -10.35 -11.80 29.33
N GLU A 183 -9.56 -12.86 29.43
CA GLU A 183 -8.12 -12.79 29.71
C GLU A 183 -7.38 -12.07 28.57
N LEU A 184 -7.68 -12.44 27.32
CA LEU A 184 -7.08 -11.84 26.13
C LEU A 184 -7.53 -10.38 25.95
N THR A 185 -8.81 -10.10 26.21
CA THR A 185 -9.37 -8.74 26.21
C THR A 185 -8.62 -7.85 27.21
N ASN A 186 -8.47 -8.31 28.45
CA ASN A 186 -7.74 -7.58 29.50
C ASN A 186 -6.27 -7.35 29.14
N LEU A 187 -5.61 -8.35 28.54
CA LEU A 187 -4.21 -8.24 28.13
C LEU A 187 -4.03 -7.13 27.07
N PHE A 188 -4.83 -7.15 26.01
CA PHE A 188 -4.70 -6.16 24.93
C PHE A 188 -5.20 -4.77 25.34
N GLN A 189 -6.17 -4.69 26.26
CA GLN A 189 -6.54 -3.42 26.88
C GLN A 189 -5.36 -2.79 27.64
N ARG A 190 -4.62 -3.57 28.44
CA ARG A 190 -3.41 -3.09 29.15
C ARG A 190 -2.32 -2.67 28.17
N ARG A 191 -2.04 -3.49 27.15
CA ARG A 191 -1.05 -3.16 26.11
C ARG A 191 -1.38 -1.84 25.40
N LEU A 192 -2.65 -1.62 25.06
CA LEU A 192 -3.08 -0.36 24.45
C LEU A 192 -2.91 0.82 25.41
N LEU A 193 -3.29 0.67 26.69
CA LEU A 193 -3.06 1.70 27.72
C LEU A 193 -1.57 2.08 27.85
N ASP A 194 -0.66 1.10 27.82
CA ASP A 194 0.78 1.32 27.98
C ASP A 194 1.41 2.10 26.83
N VAL A 195 0.79 2.07 25.64
CA VAL A 195 1.31 2.77 24.46
C VAL A 195 0.58 4.08 24.15
N LEU A 196 -0.57 4.36 24.78
CA LEU A 196 -1.44 5.50 24.46
C LEU A 196 -0.69 6.82 24.31
N ASP A 197 0.19 7.16 25.25
CA ASP A 197 0.92 8.44 25.24
C ASP A 197 1.94 8.56 24.08
N LYS A 198 2.24 7.45 23.38
CA LYS A 198 3.13 7.38 22.21
C LYS A 198 2.38 7.26 20.89
N VAL A 199 1.05 7.18 20.93
CA VAL A 199 0.19 7.04 19.75
C VAL A 199 -0.07 8.40 19.13
N GLU A 200 -0.03 8.46 17.81
CA GLU A 200 -0.42 9.66 17.06
C GLU A 200 -1.91 9.97 17.27
N VAL A 201 -2.24 11.26 17.38
CA VAL A 201 -3.59 11.75 17.72
C VAL A 201 -4.68 11.14 16.82
N ASP A 202 -4.41 10.99 15.52
CA ASP A 202 -5.37 10.42 14.57
C ASP A 202 -5.71 8.94 14.86
N ASN A 203 -4.77 8.19 15.43
CA ASN A 203 -4.98 6.79 15.79
C ASN A 203 -5.76 6.62 17.11
N LEU A 204 -5.91 7.67 17.92
CA LEU A 204 -6.74 7.62 19.12
C LEU A 204 -8.22 7.38 18.79
N LEU A 205 -8.68 7.83 17.62
CA LEU A 205 -10.06 7.62 17.18
C LEU A 205 -10.40 6.15 16.97
N LEU A 206 -9.45 5.38 16.43
CA LEU A 206 -9.58 3.93 16.28
C LEU A 206 -9.65 3.21 17.63
N ILE A 207 -8.80 3.61 18.59
CA ILE A 207 -8.81 3.03 19.93
C ILE A 207 -10.13 3.37 20.63
N LEU A 208 -10.57 4.64 20.53
CA LEU A 208 -11.79 5.11 21.15
C LEU A 208 -13.03 4.41 20.59
N SER A 209 -13.12 4.21 19.27
CA SER A 209 -14.24 3.52 18.64
C SER A 209 -14.33 2.06 19.10
N VAL A 210 -13.22 1.33 19.09
CA VAL A 210 -13.16 -0.05 19.57
C VAL A 210 -13.49 -0.14 21.07
N ALA A 211 -12.90 0.72 21.89
CA ALA A 211 -13.19 0.75 23.33
C ALA A 211 -14.67 1.05 23.62
N ASN A 212 -15.30 1.91 22.83
CA ASN A 212 -16.71 2.25 22.94
C ASN A 212 -17.62 1.07 22.56
N ILE A 213 -17.27 0.29 21.53
CA ILE A 213 -18.02 -0.91 21.15
C ILE A 213 -17.86 -2.01 22.22
N CYS A 214 -16.66 -2.17 22.75
CA CYS A 214 -16.36 -3.14 23.80
C CYS A 214 -16.83 -2.70 25.22
N ASN A 215 -17.45 -1.53 25.36
CA ASN A 215 -17.81 -0.76 26.56
C ASN A 215 -17.66 -1.48 27.93
N LYS A 216 -18.33 -2.62 28.13
CA LYS A 216 -18.34 -3.37 29.41
C LYS A 216 -16.95 -3.84 29.87
N SER A 217 -16.06 -4.21 28.95
CA SER A 217 -14.72 -4.73 29.29
C SER A 217 -13.64 -3.64 29.27
N CYS A 218 -13.89 -2.53 28.55
CA CYS A 218 -12.84 -1.57 28.19
C CYS A 218 -12.97 -0.18 28.84
N MET A 219 -13.80 0.00 29.88
CA MET A 219 -14.08 1.30 30.52
C MET A 219 -12.82 2.14 30.81
N LYS A 220 -11.77 1.54 31.41
CA LYS A 220 -10.53 2.27 31.71
C LYS A 220 -9.82 2.81 30.46
N LEU A 221 -9.84 2.03 29.38
CA LEU A 221 -9.23 2.42 28.10
C LEU A 221 -10.08 3.50 27.43
N LEU A 222 -11.40 3.35 27.48
CA LEU A 222 -12.37 4.32 26.98
C LEU A 222 -12.18 5.68 27.67
N GLU A 223 -12.20 5.73 29.00
CA GLU A 223 -12.05 6.95 29.79
C GLU A 223 -10.72 7.67 29.50
N ARG A 224 -9.61 6.93 29.51
CA ARG A 224 -8.28 7.51 29.25
C ARG A 224 -8.14 8.00 27.82
N CYS A 225 -8.62 7.24 26.84
CA CYS A 225 -8.57 7.64 25.43
C CYS A 225 -9.48 8.84 25.15
N LEU A 226 -10.67 8.88 25.75
CA LEU A 226 -11.60 10.00 25.65
C LEU A 226 -10.99 11.29 26.19
N ASP A 227 -10.36 11.21 27.36
CA ASP A 227 -9.65 12.32 28.00
C ASP A 227 -8.51 12.87 27.12
N MET A 228 -7.76 12.00 26.43
CA MET A 228 -6.74 12.41 25.46
C MET A 228 -7.35 13.06 24.21
N VAL A 229 -8.43 12.51 23.66
CA VAL A 229 -9.14 13.08 22.49
C VAL A 229 -9.71 14.45 22.82
N VAL A 230 -10.29 14.62 24.02
CA VAL A 230 -10.81 15.91 24.50
C VAL A 230 -9.73 16.98 24.48
N ARG A 231 -8.51 16.67 24.94
CA ARG A 231 -7.36 17.60 24.97
C ARG A 231 -6.58 17.71 23.65
N SER A 232 -6.94 16.91 22.65
CA SER A 232 -6.25 16.90 21.36
C SER A 232 -6.66 18.06 20.45
N ASN A 233 -5.87 18.29 19.39
CA ASN A 233 -6.15 19.26 18.33
C ASN A 233 -7.00 18.69 17.17
N LEU A 234 -7.74 17.59 17.39
CA LEU A 234 -8.67 17.07 16.40
C LEU A 234 -9.81 18.06 16.15
N ASP A 235 -9.99 18.41 14.88
CA ASP A 235 -11.06 19.27 14.42
C ASP A 235 -12.42 18.55 14.48
N MET A 236 -13.49 19.33 14.52
CA MET A 236 -14.82 18.80 14.75
C MET A 236 -15.37 18.00 13.57
N ILE A 237 -14.90 18.25 12.34
CA ILE A 237 -15.33 17.51 11.14
C ILE A 237 -14.78 16.08 11.23
N THR A 238 -13.50 15.93 11.56
CA THR A 238 -12.85 14.64 11.77
C THR A 238 -13.58 13.83 12.87
N LEU A 239 -13.96 14.49 13.97
CA LEU A 239 -14.75 13.85 15.03
C LEU A 239 -16.16 13.44 14.56
N GLU A 240 -16.87 14.32 13.85
CA GLU A 240 -18.22 14.05 13.30
C GLU A 240 -18.24 12.86 12.34
N LYS A 241 -17.20 12.68 11.51
CA LYS A 241 -17.12 11.58 10.55
C LYS A 241 -16.65 10.26 11.19
N ALA A 242 -15.91 10.31 12.29
CA ALA A 242 -15.29 9.11 12.89
C ALA A 242 -16.06 8.50 14.06
N LEU A 243 -16.88 9.28 14.79
CA LEU A 243 -17.47 8.86 16.06
C LEU A 243 -19.01 8.95 16.08
N PRO A 244 -19.69 8.15 16.92
CA PRO A 244 -21.12 8.28 17.15
C PRO A 244 -21.51 9.64 17.78
N PRO A 245 -22.73 10.14 17.54
CA PRO A 245 -23.16 11.47 18.00
C PRO A 245 -23.15 11.62 19.53
N ASP A 246 -23.41 10.53 20.27
CA ASP A 246 -23.39 10.54 21.74
C ASP A 246 -21.98 10.78 22.29
N VAL A 247 -20.96 10.18 21.65
CA VAL A 247 -19.55 10.35 22.03
C VAL A 247 -19.08 11.75 21.66
N ILE A 248 -19.47 12.26 20.50
CA ILE A 248 -19.16 13.64 20.07
C ILE A 248 -19.72 14.65 21.05
N LYS A 249 -20.99 14.47 21.48
CA LYS A 249 -21.60 15.33 22.49
C LYS A 249 -20.81 15.33 23.80
N GLN A 250 -20.39 14.16 24.28
CA GLN A 250 -19.55 14.05 25.47
C GLN A 250 -18.22 14.79 25.30
N ILE A 251 -17.57 14.68 24.14
CA ILE A 251 -16.32 15.40 23.84
C ILE A 251 -16.54 16.91 23.84
N ILE A 252 -17.63 17.40 23.22
CA ILE A 252 -17.97 18.83 23.18
C ILE A 252 -18.22 19.36 24.60
N ASP A 253 -19.05 18.68 25.38
CA ASP A 253 -19.39 19.09 26.75
C ASP A 253 -18.12 19.10 27.65
N ALA A 254 -17.22 18.12 27.46
CA ALA A 254 -15.93 18.08 28.15
C ALA A 254 -14.99 19.22 27.70
N ARG A 255 -14.89 19.51 26.40
CA ARG A 255 -14.08 20.64 25.90
C ARG A 255 -14.61 21.98 26.39
N LEU A 256 -15.93 22.15 26.48
CA LEU A 256 -16.57 23.35 27.05
C LEU A 256 -16.29 23.49 28.55
N SER A 257 -16.43 22.41 29.32
CA SER A 257 -16.18 22.46 30.77
C SER A 257 -14.73 22.75 31.13
N LEU A 258 -13.78 22.35 30.26
CA LEU A 258 -12.36 22.66 30.39
C LEU A 258 -11.97 24.02 29.80
N GLY A 259 -12.90 24.76 29.18
CA GLY A 259 -12.62 26.03 28.52
C GLY A 259 -11.72 25.93 27.29
N LEU A 260 -11.67 24.76 26.65
CA LEU A 260 -10.88 24.51 25.42
C LEU A 260 -11.57 25.06 24.17
N ILE A 261 -12.89 25.21 24.21
CA ILE A 261 -13.70 25.83 23.15
C ILE A 261 -14.69 26.82 23.76
N SER A 262 -15.08 27.84 22.98
CA SER A 262 -16.04 28.85 23.42
C SER A 262 -17.48 28.35 23.22
N PRO A 263 -18.47 28.77 24.04
CA PRO A 263 -19.88 28.52 23.76
C PRO A 263 -20.34 29.07 22.40
N GLU A 264 -19.70 30.15 21.95
CA GLU A 264 -19.99 30.87 20.70
C GLU A 264 -19.29 30.24 19.49
N ASP A 265 -18.10 29.66 19.72
CA ASP A 265 -17.31 28.93 18.73
C ASP A 265 -17.01 27.53 19.26
N LYS A 266 -17.95 26.61 18.98
CA LYS A 266 -17.85 25.20 19.34
C LYS A 266 -16.81 24.43 18.50
N GLY A 267 -15.94 25.13 17.76
CA GLY A 267 -14.95 24.56 16.87
C GLY A 267 -15.54 24.03 15.56
N PHE A 268 -16.76 24.45 15.23
CA PHE A 268 -17.38 24.12 13.94
C PHE A 268 -16.99 25.16 12.89
N PRO A 269 -16.81 24.74 11.62
CA PRO A 269 -16.67 25.69 10.54
C PRO A 269 -17.88 26.65 10.52
N ASN A 270 -17.63 27.90 10.13
CA ASN A 270 -18.68 28.90 10.03
C ASN A 270 -19.79 28.43 9.07
N LYS A 271 -20.98 29.05 9.17
CA LYS A 271 -22.17 28.61 8.41
C LYS A 271 -21.93 28.53 6.89
N HIS A 272 -21.09 29.41 6.34
CA HIS A 272 -20.80 29.44 4.91
C HIS A 272 -19.84 28.31 4.51
N VAL A 273 -18.73 28.10 5.25
CA VAL A 273 -17.82 26.97 5.06
C VAL A 273 -18.54 25.63 5.18
N ARG A 274 -19.46 25.49 6.15
CA ARG A 274 -20.29 24.27 6.27
C ARG A 274 -21.17 24.03 5.03
N ARG A 275 -21.66 25.08 4.36
CA ARG A 275 -22.41 24.92 3.10
C ARG A 275 -21.51 24.47 1.97
N ILE A 276 -20.28 24.98 1.88
CA ILE A 276 -19.28 24.54 0.91
C ILE A 276 -18.96 23.06 1.14
N HIS A 277 -18.68 22.64 2.37
CA HIS A 277 -18.43 21.23 2.70
C HIS A 277 -19.63 20.34 2.37
N ARG A 278 -20.87 20.79 2.62
CA ARG A 278 -22.07 20.04 2.20
C ARG A 278 -22.24 19.93 0.69
N ALA A 279 -21.86 20.96 -0.06
CA ALA A 279 -21.88 20.90 -1.52
C ALA A 279 -20.86 19.88 -2.04
N LEU A 280 -19.68 19.82 -1.41
CA LEU A 280 -18.65 18.80 -1.68
C LEU A 280 -19.10 17.38 -1.30
N ASP A 281 -19.80 17.20 -0.17
CA ASP A 281 -20.43 15.93 0.23
C ASP A 281 -21.57 15.50 -0.74
N SER A 282 -22.13 16.45 -1.52
CA SER A 282 -23.21 16.20 -2.48
C SER A 282 -22.71 16.12 -3.93
N ASP A 283 -21.40 16.12 -4.14
CA ASP A 283 -20.72 16.08 -5.43
C ASP A 283 -21.10 17.25 -6.39
N ASP A 284 -21.55 18.39 -5.84
CA ASP A 284 -22.04 19.54 -6.64
C ASP A 284 -20.98 20.66 -6.70
N VAL A 285 -20.03 20.51 -7.64
CA VAL A 285 -18.93 21.47 -7.85
C VAL A 285 -19.44 22.82 -8.37
N GLU A 286 -20.56 22.86 -9.10
CA GLU A 286 -21.15 24.11 -9.58
C GLU A 286 -21.82 24.89 -8.44
N LEU A 287 -22.43 24.20 -7.47
CA LEU A 287 -22.88 24.83 -6.22
C LEU A 287 -21.70 25.36 -5.41
N VAL A 288 -20.58 24.64 -5.34
CA VAL A 288 -19.34 25.17 -4.74
C VAL A 288 -18.92 26.46 -5.45
N ARG A 289 -18.90 26.48 -6.78
CA ARG A 289 -18.58 27.69 -7.58
C ARG A 289 -19.53 28.84 -7.25
N MET A 290 -20.84 28.59 -7.19
CA MET A 290 -21.85 29.59 -6.87
C MET A 290 -21.63 30.16 -5.46
N LEU A 291 -21.41 29.29 -4.47
CA LEU A 291 -21.13 29.70 -3.09
C LEU A 291 -19.87 30.55 -2.97
N LEU A 292 -18.82 30.25 -3.74
CA LEU A 292 -17.61 31.07 -3.81
C LEU A 292 -17.87 32.45 -4.43
N THR A 293 -18.74 32.53 -5.45
CA THR A 293 -19.10 33.82 -6.08
C THR A 293 -19.96 34.72 -5.19
N GLU A 294 -20.73 34.16 -4.25
CA GLU A 294 -21.52 34.92 -3.27
C GLU A 294 -20.66 35.58 -2.17
N GLY A 295 -19.36 35.24 -2.11
CA GLY A 295 -18.31 36.16 -1.63
C GLY A 295 -18.16 36.33 -0.13
N GLN A 296 -18.04 35.23 0.66
CA GLN A 296 -17.65 35.34 2.08
C GLN A 296 -16.40 34.56 2.48
N THR A 297 -16.00 33.52 1.76
CA THR A 297 -14.74 32.78 2.00
C THR A 297 -14.19 32.22 0.69
N ASN A 298 -12.87 32.27 0.49
CA ASN A 298 -12.23 31.55 -0.62
C ASN A 298 -12.06 30.05 -0.29
N LEU A 299 -11.56 29.25 -1.24
CA LEU A 299 -11.35 27.81 -1.05
C LEU A 299 -10.34 27.48 0.05
N ASP A 300 -9.31 28.30 0.21
CA ASP A 300 -8.23 28.08 1.18
C ASP A 300 -8.72 28.39 2.60
N ASP A 301 -9.44 29.50 2.81
CA ASP A 301 -10.08 29.88 4.07
C ASP A 301 -11.11 28.84 4.53
N ALA A 302 -11.78 28.18 3.57
CA ALA A 302 -12.72 27.10 3.84
C ALA A 302 -12.04 25.74 4.04
N PHE A 303 -10.72 25.64 3.83
CA PHE A 303 -9.96 24.38 3.73
C PHE A 303 -10.67 23.36 2.84
N ALA A 304 -11.30 23.83 1.76
CA ALA A 304 -12.20 23.04 0.93
C ALA A 304 -11.45 21.93 0.19
N LEU A 305 -10.20 22.20 -0.22
CA LEU A 305 -9.35 21.19 -0.86
C LEU A 305 -8.89 20.12 0.14
N HIS A 306 -8.54 20.50 1.37
CA HIS A 306 -8.25 19.53 2.45
C HIS A 306 -9.46 18.64 2.70
N TYR A 307 -10.66 19.23 2.82
CA TYR A 307 -11.91 18.51 3.01
C TYR A 307 -12.20 17.54 1.85
N ALA A 308 -12.09 18.01 0.60
CA ALA A 308 -12.35 17.19 -0.57
C ALA A 308 -11.37 16.00 -0.67
N VAL A 309 -10.09 16.24 -0.40
CA VAL A 309 -9.07 15.17 -0.38
C VAL A 309 -9.33 14.16 0.73
N GLU A 310 -9.81 14.59 1.90
CA GLU A 310 -10.04 13.68 3.04
C GLU A 310 -11.35 12.87 2.89
N HIS A 311 -12.41 13.47 2.34
CA HIS A 311 -13.76 12.90 2.43
C HIS A 311 -14.48 12.65 1.10
N CYS A 312 -14.12 13.35 0.02
CA CYS A 312 -14.85 13.29 -1.26
C CYS A 312 -14.15 12.37 -2.27
N ASP A 313 -14.81 12.02 -3.37
CA ASP A 313 -14.20 11.18 -4.40
C ASP A 313 -13.02 11.85 -5.14
N SER A 314 -12.17 11.00 -5.72
CA SER A 314 -11.02 11.46 -6.53
C SER A 314 -11.43 12.35 -7.71
N LYS A 315 -12.63 12.16 -8.28
CA LYS A 315 -13.16 12.99 -9.38
C LYS A 315 -13.44 14.42 -8.93
N ILE A 316 -14.14 14.59 -7.81
CA ILE A 316 -14.47 15.90 -7.24
C ILE A 316 -13.20 16.63 -6.86
N THR A 317 -12.23 15.89 -6.29
CA THR A 317 -10.91 16.42 -5.97
C THR A 317 -10.22 16.96 -7.22
N THR A 318 -10.25 16.22 -8.34
CA THR A 318 -9.65 16.68 -9.61
C THR A 318 -10.38 17.89 -10.19
N GLU A 319 -11.71 17.89 -10.18
CA GLU A 319 -12.50 19.04 -10.67
C GLU A 319 -12.23 20.30 -9.84
N LEU A 320 -12.14 20.17 -8.52
CA LEU A 320 -11.81 21.27 -7.62
C LEU A 320 -10.37 21.79 -7.85
N LEU A 321 -9.42 20.90 -8.13
CA LEU A 321 -8.04 21.26 -8.51
C LEU A 321 -7.98 21.96 -9.89
N ASP A 322 -8.87 21.59 -10.81
CA ASP A 322 -8.94 22.18 -12.14
C ASP A 322 -9.52 23.59 -12.16
N LEU A 323 -10.26 23.99 -11.11
CA LEU A 323 -10.65 25.37 -10.91
C LEU A 323 -9.44 26.30 -10.75
N ALA A 324 -8.29 25.78 -10.30
CA ALA A 324 -7.06 26.54 -10.08
C ALA A 324 -7.24 27.77 -9.16
N LEU A 325 -8.18 27.68 -8.21
CA LEU A 325 -8.54 28.75 -7.27
C LEU A 325 -7.97 28.54 -5.85
N ALA A 326 -7.36 27.38 -5.58
CA ALA A 326 -6.84 27.01 -4.26
C ALA A 326 -5.32 26.80 -4.30
N ASP A 327 -4.63 27.20 -3.23
CA ASP A 327 -3.21 26.89 -3.06
C ASP A 327 -3.02 25.45 -2.56
N VAL A 328 -2.48 24.59 -3.45
CA VAL A 328 -2.19 23.18 -3.16
C VAL A 328 -1.14 22.98 -2.05
N ASN A 329 -0.40 24.01 -1.65
CA ASN A 329 0.57 23.95 -0.56
C ASN A 329 0.06 24.63 0.71
N HIS A 330 -1.19 25.10 0.73
CA HIS A 330 -1.80 25.68 1.92
C HIS A 330 -1.86 24.67 3.06
N ARG A 331 -1.57 25.14 4.27
CA ARG A 331 -1.52 24.29 5.48
C ARG A 331 -2.75 24.51 6.32
N ASN A 332 -3.39 23.41 6.74
CA ASN A 332 -4.48 23.48 7.69
C ASN A 332 -3.98 23.85 9.11
N PRO A 333 -4.87 24.10 10.10
CA PRO A 333 -4.48 24.45 11.47
C PRO A 333 -3.63 23.39 12.19
N ARG A 334 -3.62 22.14 11.70
CA ARG A 334 -2.77 21.05 12.21
C ARG A 334 -1.40 20.99 11.51
N GLY A 335 -1.15 21.86 10.53
CA GLY A 335 0.11 21.94 9.78
C GLY A 335 0.19 21.01 8.58
N TYR A 336 -0.92 20.37 8.18
CA TYR A 336 -0.96 19.47 7.03
C TYR A 336 -1.27 20.25 5.74
N THR A 337 -0.44 20.02 4.72
CA THR A 337 -0.80 20.30 3.32
C THR A 337 -1.76 19.22 2.80
N VAL A 338 -2.44 19.50 1.68
CA VAL A 338 -3.34 18.52 1.06
C VAL A 338 -2.61 17.26 0.58
N LEU A 339 -1.32 17.35 0.25
CA LEU A 339 -0.50 16.17 -0.09
C LEU A 339 -0.28 15.26 1.13
N HIS A 340 -0.12 15.82 2.33
CA HIS A 340 -0.05 15.01 3.55
C HIS A 340 -1.37 14.27 3.82
N ILE A 341 -2.51 14.92 3.61
CA ILE A 341 -3.83 14.28 3.75
C ILE A 341 -4.02 13.19 2.68
N ALA A 342 -3.62 13.45 1.44
CA ALA A 342 -3.66 12.44 0.38
C ALA A 342 -2.79 11.21 0.71
N ALA A 343 -1.61 11.42 1.31
CA ALA A 343 -0.77 10.33 1.81
C ALA A 343 -1.46 9.53 2.93
N ARG A 344 -2.22 10.18 3.81
CA ARG A 344 -3.05 9.49 4.84
C ARG A 344 -4.17 8.65 4.22
N ARG A 345 -4.80 9.16 3.16
CA ARG A 345 -5.90 8.47 2.47
C ARG A 345 -5.44 7.28 1.63
N ARG A 346 -4.14 7.23 1.26
CA ARG A 346 -3.53 6.15 0.47
C ARG A 346 -4.19 5.95 -0.91
N GLU A 347 -4.55 7.08 -1.55
CA GLU A 347 -5.14 7.07 -2.89
C GLU A 347 -4.14 7.63 -3.93
N PRO A 348 -3.52 6.78 -4.76
CA PRO A 348 -2.44 7.19 -5.66
C PRO A 348 -2.90 8.21 -6.70
N LYS A 349 -4.15 8.12 -7.17
CA LYS A 349 -4.68 9.08 -8.15
C LYS A 349 -4.66 10.52 -7.63
N ILE A 350 -5.08 10.71 -6.39
CA ILE A 350 -5.10 12.04 -5.76
C ILE A 350 -3.68 12.56 -5.54
N ILE A 351 -2.77 11.70 -5.08
CA ILE A 351 -1.35 12.06 -4.91
C ILE A 351 -0.76 12.55 -6.24
N VAL A 352 -0.97 11.81 -7.33
CA VAL A 352 -0.48 12.21 -8.66
C VAL A 352 -1.10 13.54 -9.09
N SER A 353 -2.42 13.72 -8.96
CA SER A 353 -3.10 14.97 -9.31
C SER A 353 -2.60 16.17 -8.51
N LEU A 354 -2.26 15.99 -7.24
CA LEU A 354 -1.69 17.07 -6.43
C LEU A 354 -0.26 17.41 -6.86
N LEU A 355 0.57 16.39 -7.12
CA LEU A 355 1.94 16.58 -7.59
C LEU A 355 1.99 17.28 -8.96
N THR A 356 1.08 16.95 -9.89
CA THR A 356 1.00 17.62 -11.20
C THR A 356 0.56 19.08 -11.09
N LYS A 357 -0.20 19.43 -10.06
CA LYS A 357 -0.62 20.80 -9.75
C LYS A 357 0.39 21.57 -8.90
N GLY A 358 1.59 21.02 -8.67
CA GLY A 358 2.69 21.72 -7.99
C GLY A 358 2.72 21.54 -6.47
N ALA A 359 2.11 20.48 -5.93
CA ALA A 359 2.27 20.13 -4.53
C ALA A 359 3.72 19.74 -4.22
N ARG A 360 4.25 20.24 -3.10
CA ARG A 360 5.65 20.03 -2.70
C ARG A 360 5.78 18.77 -1.83
N PRO A 361 6.47 17.72 -2.30
CA PRO A 361 6.63 16.48 -1.53
C PRO A 361 7.56 16.65 -0.31
N ALA A 362 8.47 17.63 -0.36
CA ALA A 362 9.45 17.90 0.70
C ALA A 362 8.92 18.78 1.85
N ASP A 363 7.70 19.30 1.74
CA ASP A 363 7.09 20.09 2.80
C ASP A 363 6.92 19.27 4.08
N LEU A 364 7.20 19.89 5.23
CA LEU A 364 7.10 19.25 6.54
C LEU A 364 5.84 19.66 7.28
N THR A 365 5.19 18.70 7.91
CA THR A 365 4.18 18.92 8.95
C THR A 365 4.79 19.56 10.20
N PHE A 366 3.95 19.98 11.16
CA PHE A 366 4.44 20.55 12.43
C PHE A 366 5.22 19.56 13.29
N ASP A 367 4.99 18.27 13.14
CA ASP A 367 5.76 17.19 13.77
C ASP A 367 6.96 16.73 12.93
N GLY A 368 7.32 17.48 11.88
CA GLY A 368 8.55 17.29 11.11
C GLY A 368 8.52 16.13 10.14
N ARG A 369 7.33 15.71 9.67
CA ARG A 369 7.17 14.59 8.74
C ARG A 369 6.85 15.07 7.34
N LYS A 370 7.38 14.37 6.35
CA LYS A 370 6.98 14.50 4.94
C LYS A 370 5.79 13.61 4.61
N ALA A 371 5.17 13.85 3.46
CA ALA A 371 4.09 13.02 2.94
C ALA A 371 4.52 11.54 2.78
N VAL A 372 5.75 11.26 2.33
CA VAL A 372 6.24 9.88 2.18
C VAL A 372 6.34 9.14 3.52
N GLN A 373 6.81 9.82 4.57
CA GLN A 373 6.95 9.22 5.91
C GLN A 373 5.57 8.90 6.50
N ILE A 374 4.58 9.76 6.30
CA ILE A 374 3.19 9.49 6.70
C ILE A 374 2.66 8.24 6.01
N SER A 375 2.86 8.12 4.69
CA SER A 375 2.43 6.94 3.94
C SER A 375 3.13 5.66 4.47
N LYS A 376 4.46 5.70 4.63
CA LYS A 376 5.24 4.58 5.22
C LYS A 376 4.78 4.18 6.62
N ARG A 377 4.42 5.13 7.48
CA ARG A 377 3.94 4.87 8.85
C ARG A 377 2.55 4.25 8.91
N LEU A 378 1.74 4.43 7.87
CA LEU A 378 0.39 3.88 7.77
C LEU A 378 0.36 2.52 7.07
N THR A 379 1.36 2.20 6.25
CA THR A 379 1.46 0.92 5.53
C THR A 379 2.06 -0.16 6.43
N LYS A 380 1.46 -1.35 6.42
CA LYS A 380 2.00 -2.51 7.14
C LYS A 380 3.20 -3.07 6.40
N HIS A 381 4.20 -3.55 7.15
CA HIS A 381 5.41 -4.14 6.59
C HIS A 381 5.09 -5.33 5.66
N GLY A 382 4.14 -6.18 6.04
CA GLY A 382 3.69 -7.31 5.24
C GLY A 382 3.07 -6.91 3.91
N ASP A 383 2.29 -5.82 3.88
CA ASP A 383 1.63 -5.34 2.66
C ASP A 383 2.64 -4.72 1.67
N TYR A 384 3.74 -4.16 2.17
CA TYR A 384 4.77 -3.52 1.35
C TYR A 384 5.78 -4.51 0.78
N PHE A 385 6.29 -5.41 1.62
CA PHE A 385 7.30 -6.42 1.25
C PHE A 385 6.70 -7.76 0.79
N GLY A 386 5.38 -7.90 0.90
CA GLY A 386 4.66 -9.09 0.45
C GLY A 386 4.84 -9.36 -1.04
N VAL A 387 4.82 -10.64 -1.41
CA VAL A 387 4.90 -11.06 -2.82
C VAL A 387 3.61 -10.66 -3.53
N THR A 388 3.71 -9.75 -4.49
CA THR A 388 2.63 -9.50 -5.45
C THR A 388 2.62 -10.64 -6.45
N GLU A 389 1.59 -11.47 -6.43
CA GLU A 389 1.40 -12.52 -7.45
C GLU A 389 1.36 -11.90 -8.85
N GLU A 390 2.01 -12.57 -9.81
CA GLU A 390 2.10 -12.12 -11.19
C GLU A 390 0.71 -11.83 -11.78
N GLY A 391 0.50 -10.59 -12.25
CA GLY A 391 -0.75 -10.16 -12.87
C GLY A 391 -1.78 -9.49 -11.94
N LYS A 392 -1.56 -9.43 -10.62
CA LYS A 392 -2.39 -8.62 -9.70
C LYS A 392 -1.88 -7.17 -9.62
N PRO A 393 -2.77 -6.17 -9.52
CA PRO A 393 -2.36 -4.77 -9.35
C PRO A 393 -1.56 -4.61 -8.06
N SER A 394 -0.51 -3.77 -8.09
CA SER A 394 0.26 -3.43 -6.90
C SER A 394 -0.65 -2.88 -5.80
N PRO A 395 -0.43 -3.22 -4.51
CA PRO A 395 -1.15 -2.60 -3.40
C PRO A 395 -1.09 -1.08 -3.51
N LYS A 396 -2.23 -0.40 -3.35
CA LYS A 396 -2.33 1.06 -3.46
C LYS A 396 -1.30 1.76 -2.56
N ASP A 397 -1.13 1.24 -1.36
CA ASP A 397 -0.21 1.75 -0.35
C ASP A 397 1.24 1.76 -0.83
N LYS A 398 1.70 0.64 -1.42
CA LYS A 398 3.04 0.53 -2.00
C LYS A 398 3.24 1.53 -3.14
N LEU A 399 2.26 1.63 -4.04
CA LEU A 399 2.29 2.58 -5.14
C LEU A 399 2.33 4.04 -4.66
N CYS A 400 1.61 4.39 -3.58
CA CYS A 400 1.66 5.73 -2.99
C CYS A 400 3.07 6.07 -2.50
N ILE A 401 3.72 5.15 -1.79
CA ILE A 401 5.09 5.32 -1.30
C ILE A 401 6.05 5.50 -2.48
N GLU A 402 5.98 4.65 -3.50
CA GLU A 402 6.84 4.72 -4.69
C GLU A 402 6.68 6.07 -5.44
N ILE A 403 5.44 6.54 -5.62
CA ILE A 403 5.15 7.82 -6.26
C ILE A 403 5.75 8.98 -5.46
N LEU A 404 5.56 8.99 -4.14
CA LEU A 404 6.06 10.05 -3.26
C LEU A 404 7.60 10.06 -3.19
N GLU A 405 8.24 8.89 -3.10
CA GLU A 405 9.70 8.81 -3.15
C GLU A 405 10.26 9.27 -4.49
N GLN A 406 9.60 8.92 -5.60
CA GLN A 406 10.00 9.37 -6.93
C GLN A 406 9.84 10.89 -7.08
N ALA A 407 8.80 11.47 -6.47
CA ALA A 407 8.59 12.90 -6.44
C ALA A 407 9.66 13.64 -5.63
N GLU A 408 10.14 13.06 -4.52
CA GLU A 408 11.25 13.65 -3.74
C GLU A 408 12.60 13.62 -4.47
N ARG A 409 12.85 12.59 -5.29
CA ARG A 409 14.08 12.48 -6.09
C ARG A 409 14.12 13.47 -7.25
N ARG A 410 12.97 13.98 -7.69
CA ARG A 410 12.87 15.01 -8.73
C ARG A 410 12.95 16.39 -8.06
N ASP A 411 14.11 17.02 -8.14
CA ASP A 411 14.35 18.35 -7.57
C ASP A 411 13.30 19.37 -8.07
N PRO A 412 12.65 20.17 -7.20
CA PRO A 412 11.64 21.13 -7.63
C PRO A 412 12.32 22.37 -8.23
N GLN A 413 12.65 22.34 -9.52
CA GLN A 413 12.87 23.59 -10.25
C GLN A 413 11.52 24.27 -10.49
N LEU A 414 11.29 25.33 -9.71
CA LEU A 414 10.24 26.33 -9.86
C LEU A 414 10.03 26.68 -11.35
N GLY A 415 8.84 26.35 -11.88
CA GLY A 415 8.34 26.96 -13.12
C GLY A 415 8.37 26.11 -14.39
N GLU A 416 8.87 24.87 -14.37
CA GLU A 416 8.85 24.01 -15.57
C GLU A 416 7.63 23.10 -15.71
N ALA A 417 6.71 23.13 -14.75
CA ALA A 417 5.45 22.38 -14.84
C ALA A 417 4.57 22.81 -16.03
N SER A 418 4.73 24.04 -16.54
CA SER A 418 4.04 24.50 -17.76
C SER A 418 4.77 24.14 -19.06
N VAL A 419 6.08 23.82 -19.01
CA VAL A 419 6.87 23.43 -20.20
C VAL A 419 6.88 21.90 -20.37
N SER A 420 6.78 21.14 -19.28
CA SER A 420 6.64 19.68 -19.34
C SER A 420 5.19 19.19 -19.52
N LEU A 421 4.18 20.03 -19.30
CA LEU A 421 2.79 19.68 -19.64
C LEU A 421 2.42 19.97 -21.10
N ALA A 422 3.22 20.77 -21.82
CA ALA A 422 3.24 20.72 -23.29
C ALA A 422 3.77 19.36 -23.80
N MET A 423 4.58 18.65 -22.99
CA MET A 423 5.16 17.36 -23.34
C MET A 423 4.26 16.14 -23.07
N ALA A 424 3.09 16.31 -22.46
CA ALA A 424 2.13 15.19 -22.36
C ALA A 424 1.51 14.85 -23.74
N GLY A 425 1.41 15.84 -24.64
CA GLY A 425 1.16 15.65 -26.07
C GLY A 425 2.40 15.16 -26.86
N ASP A 426 3.61 15.45 -26.37
CA ASP A 426 4.87 14.93 -26.94
C ASP A 426 5.31 13.56 -26.38
N SER A 427 4.59 12.94 -25.44
CA SER A 427 4.99 11.62 -24.91
C SER A 427 4.96 10.52 -25.98
N LEU A 428 4.02 10.62 -26.92
CA LEU A 428 3.90 9.70 -28.05
C LEU A 428 4.80 10.11 -29.24
N ARG A 429 5.02 11.41 -29.45
CA ARG A 429 5.93 11.91 -30.50
C ARG A 429 7.40 11.66 -30.15
N GLY A 430 7.78 11.92 -28.91
CA GLY A 430 9.09 11.57 -28.36
C GLY A 430 9.32 10.06 -28.35
N ARG A 431 8.31 9.27 -28.00
CA ARG A 431 8.39 7.80 -28.09
C ARG A 431 8.54 7.29 -29.52
N LEU A 432 7.82 7.88 -30.49
CA LEU A 432 7.97 7.54 -31.91
C LEU A 432 9.39 7.86 -32.41
N LEU A 433 9.89 9.05 -32.09
CA LEU A 433 11.23 9.49 -32.47
C LEU A 433 12.34 8.63 -31.84
N TYR A 434 12.20 8.29 -30.57
CA TYR A 434 13.12 7.37 -29.89
C TYR A 434 13.17 6.01 -30.57
N LEU A 435 11.99 5.44 -30.88
CA LEU A 435 11.90 4.14 -31.54
C LEU A 435 12.48 4.18 -32.98
N GLU A 436 12.24 5.24 -33.75
CA GLU A 436 12.83 5.43 -35.08
C GLU A 436 14.35 5.53 -35.00
N ASN A 437 14.89 6.37 -34.12
CA ASN A 437 16.33 6.57 -33.98
C ASN A 437 17.03 5.29 -33.49
N ARG A 438 16.39 4.55 -32.58
CA ARG A 438 16.92 3.28 -32.07
C ARG A 438 16.94 2.19 -33.13
N VAL A 439 15.89 2.06 -33.94
CA VAL A 439 15.86 1.11 -35.06
C VAL A 439 16.82 1.54 -36.16
N ALA A 440 16.98 2.85 -36.43
CA ALA A 440 17.99 3.37 -37.34
C ALA A 440 19.41 3.04 -36.88
N LEU A 441 19.71 3.20 -35.58
CA LEU A 441 20.99 2.79 -35.00
C LEU A 441 21.22 1.28 -35.14
N ALA A 442 20.20 0.46 -34.91
CA ALA A 442 20.28 -0.98 -35.13
C ALA A 442 20.57 -1.33 -36.60
N ARG A 443 20.03 -0.59 -37.58
CA ARG A 443 20.34 -0.77 -39.01
C ARG A 443 21.78 -0.43 -39.36
N ILE A 444 22.40 0.51 -38.64
CA ILE A 444 23.81 0.88 -38.84
C ILE A 444 24.72 -0.19 -38.23
N MET A 445 24.39 -0.67 -37.03
CA MET A 445 25.24 -1.60 -36.28
C MET A 445 25.06 -3.06 -36.71
N PHE A 446 23.84 -3.47 -37.08
CA PHE A 446 23.45 -4.84 -37.43
C PHE A 446 22.50 -4.85 -38.65
N PRO A 447 23.02 -4.58 -39.85
CA PRO A 447 22.19 -4.28 -41.03
C PRO A 447 21.35 -5.46 -41.51
N MET A 448 21.76 -6.71 -41.25
CA MET A 448 21.02 -7.90 -41.69
C MET A 448 19.98 -8.31 -40.64
N GLU A 449 20.36 -8.30 -39.37
CA GLU A 449 19.53 -8.67 -38.23
C GLU A 449 18.40 -7.66 -38.03
N ALA A 450 18.70 -6.36 -38.15
CA ALA A 450 17.68 -5.31 -38.11
C ALA A 450 16.70 -5.44 -39.27
N ARG A 451 17.17 -5.81 -40.47
CA ARG A 451 16.32 -6.04 -41.65
C ARG A 451 15.33 -7.19 -41.42
N VAL A 452 15.83 -8.33 -40.94
CA VAL A 452 14.97 -9.49 -40.62
C VAL A 452 13.94 -9.14 -39.53
N ALA A 453 14.34 -8.43 -38.47
CA ALA A 453 13.43 -8.00 -37.42
C ALA A 453 12.35 -7.01 -37.92
N MET A 454 12.74 -6.08 -38.80
CA MET A 454 11.83 -5.13 -39.44
C MET A 454 10.83 -5.83 -40.39
N ASP A 455 11.28 -6.83 -41.13
CA ASP A 455 10.43 -7.64 -42.02
C ASP A 455 9.37 -8.43 -41.22
N ILE A 456 9.79 -9.07 -40.11
CA ILE A 456 8.88 -9.81 -39.21
C ILE A 456 7.85 -8.86 -38.58
N ALA A 457 8.28 -7.65 -38.21
CA ALA A 457 7.43 -6.64 -37.59
C ALA A 457 6.62 -5.80 -38.59
N GLN A 458 6.77 -6.04 -39.90
CA GLN A 458 6.11 -5.31 -41.00
C GLN A 458 6.34 -3.79 -40.97
N VAL A 459 7.56 -3.36 -40.59
CA VAL A 459 7.92 -1.94 -40.47
C VAL A 459 7.85 -1.23 -41.83
N ASP A 460 8.29 -1.87 -42.92
CA ASP A 460 8.29 -1.26 -44.26
C ASP A 460 6.88 -1.07 -44.86
N GLY A 461 5.85 -1.68 -44.26
CA GLY A 461 4.44 -1.45 -44.59
C GLY A 461 3.83 -0.20 -43.95
N THR A 462 4.61 0.59 -43.20
CA THR A 462 4.16 1.79 -42.47
C THR A 462 4.91 3.04 -42.93
N LEU A 463 4.24 4.21 -42.90
CA LEU A 463 4.84 5.48 -43.35
C LEU A 463 5.93 5.98 -42.37
N GLU A 464 7.14 6.25 -42.88
CA GLU A 464 8.26 6.79 -42.10
C GLU A 464 7.95 8.19 -41.56
N PHE A 465 8.32 8.44 -40.30
CA PHE A 465 8.16 9.73 -39.65
C PHE A 465 9.42 10.60 -39.87
N ASN A 466 9.35 11.56 -40.80
CA ASN A 466 10.48 12.44 -41.14
C ASN A 466 10.41 13.80 -40.41
N LEU A 467 11.34 14.05 -39.49
CA LEU A 467 11.68 15.40 -39.00
C LEU A 467 13.06 15.78 -39.54
N SER A 468 13.10 16.38 -40.73
CA SER A 468 14.34 16.92 -41.29
C SER A 468 14.72 18.19 -40.54
N SER A 469 15.79 18.13 -39.73
CA SER A 469 16.53 19.31 -39.27
C SER A 469 17.02 20.12 -40.48
N GLY A 470 16.82 21.44 -40.42
CA GLY A 470 17.09 22.35 -41.53
C GLY A 470 18.57 22.47 -41.86
N ALA A 471 18.90 22.19 -43.13
CA ALA A 471 20.05 22.75 -43.81
C ALA A 471 19.74 22.83 -45.30
N ASN A 472 19.29 24.01 -45.75
CA ASN A 472 19.64 24.64 -47.04
C ASN A 472 18.82 25.94 -47.21
N HIS A 473 19.48 27.09 -47.06
CA HIS A 473 19.01 28.40 -47.56
C HIS A 473 18.79 28.35 -49.09
N PRO A 474 17.86 29.14 -49.71
CA PRO A 474 18.00 30.61 -49.85
C PRO A 474 16.64 31.37 -50.02
N PRO A 475 16.59 32.65 -50.48
CA PRO A 475 17.16 33.88 -49.91
C PRO A 475 16.06 34.89 -49.47
N GLU A 476 16.48 35.89 -48.69
CA GLU A 476 15.86 37.19 -48.36
C GLU A 476 14.47 37.55 -48.93
N ARG A 477 13.50 37.81 -48.03
CA ARG A 477 12.84 39.13 -47.90
C ARG A 477 11.82 39.17 -46.74
N GLN A 478 11.96 40.23 -45.94
CA GLN A 478 10.97 40.90 -45.08
C GLN A 478 10.53 40.24 -43.75
N ARG A 479 10.96 40.91 -42.67
CA ARG A 479 10.36 40.89 -41.32
C ARG A 479 8.85 41.11 -41.40
N THR A 480 8.06 40.24 -40.77
CA THR A 480 6.85 40.61 -40.01
C THR A 480 6.43 39.47 -39.08
N ALA A 481 6.20 39.84 -37.83
CA ALA A 481 5.29 39.26 -36.84
C ALA A 481 5.39 37.76 -36.53
N VAL A 482 5.71 37.50 -35.25
CA VAL A 482 5.43 36.28 -34.51
C VAL A 482 3.98 35.84 -34.78
N ASP A 483 3.80 34.64 -35.35
CA ASP A 483 2.52 33.95 -35.44
C ASP A 483 2.57 32.76 -34.46
N LEU A 484 1.71 32.83 -33.43
CA LEU A 484 1.63 31.87 -32.31
C LEU A 484 0.61 30.74 -32.57
N ASN A 485 0.27 30.48 -33.83
CA ASN A 485 -0.64 29.39 -34.19
C ASN A 485 0.06 28.34 -35.06
N GLU A 486 0.94 27.54 -34.45
CA GLU A 486 1.14 26.17 -34.93
C GLU A 486 0.07 25.29 -34.29
N THR A 487 -0.72 24.63 -35.13
CA THR A 487 -1.76 23.70 -34.71
C THR A 487 -1.16 22.56 -33.88
N PRO A 488 -1.81 22.13 -32.78
CA PRO A 488 -1.33 21.01 -31.96
C PRO A 488 -1.17 19.75 -32.82
N PHE A 489 -0.09 19.01 -32.61
CA PHE A 489 0.16 17.74 -33.29
C PHE A 489 -0.96 16.74 -32.98
N ILE A 490 -1.85 16.48 -33.95
CA ILE A 490 -2.90 15.46 -33.85
C ILE A 490 -2.35 14.16 -34.45
N MET A 491 -2.08 13.17 -33.58
CA MET A 491 -1.65 11.84 -34.02
C MET A 491 -2.75 11.11 -34.79
N LYS A 492 -2.45 10.75 -36.04
CA LYS A 492 -3.30 9.89 -36.88
C LYS A 492 -3.03 8.40 -36.59
N GLU A 493 -4.00 7.56 -36.91
CA GLU A 493 -3.96 6.09 -36.76
C GLU A 493 -2.69 5.45 -37.39
N GLU A 494 -2.20 6.04 -38.47
CA GLU A 494 -0.96 5.66 -39.16
C GLU A 494 0.29 5.75 -38.26
N HIS A 495 0.38 6.77 -37.39
CA HIS A 495 1.52 6.93 -36.47
C HIS A 495 1.51 5.91 -35.32
N LEU A 496 0.33 5.45 -34.91
CA LEU A 496 0.18 4.38 -33.91
C LEU A 496 0.56 3.02 -34.50
N ALA A 497 0.18 2.76 -35.76
CA ALA A 497 0.62 1.56 -36.48
C ALA A 497 2.15 1.51 -36.62
N ARG A 498 2.77 2.63 -37.01
CA ARG A 498 4.23 2.78 -37.08
C ARG A 498 4.92 2.54 -35.74
N MET A 499 4.42 3.17 -34.67
CA MET A 499 4.96 2.99 -33.32
C MET A 499 4.88 1.54 -32.84
N THR A 500 3.78 0.85 -33.15
CA THR A 500 3.58 -0.56 -32.80
C THR A 500 4.55 -1.47 -33.55
N ALA A 501 4.77 -1.22 -34.85
CA ALA A 501 5.73 -1.98 -35.65
C ALA A 501 7.18 -1.77 -35.16
N LEU A 502 7.57 -0.53 -34.86
CA LEU A 502 8.90 -0.24 -34.31
C LEU A 502 9.09 -0.87 -32.93
N SER A 503 8.08 -0.80 -32.06
CA SER A 503 8.13 -1.44 -30.73
C SER A 503 8.33 -2.95 -30.83
N LYS A 504 7.62 -3.63 -31.74
CA LYS A 504 7.79 -5.07 -32.00
C LYS A 504 9.19 -5.41 -32.52
N THR A 505 9.77 -4.55 -33.36
CA THR A 505 11.14 -4.72 -33.86
C THR A 505 12.15 -4.65 -32.72
N VAL A 506 11.99 -3.69 -31.81
CA VAL A 506 12.83 -3.55 -30.61
C VAL A 506 12.70 -4.76 -29.70
N GLU A 507 11.49 -5.27 -29.49
CA GLU A 507 11.21 -6.43 -28.66
C GLU A 507 11.81 -7.73 -29.22
N LEU A 508 11.73 -7.93 -30.55
CA LEU A 508 12.41 -9.03 -31.23
C LEU A 508 13.93 -8.96 -31.00
N GLY A 509 14.53 -7.77 -31.11
CA GLY A 509 15.93 -7.55 -30.79
C GLY A 509 16.29 -7.94 -29.35
N LYS A 510 15.48 -7.54 -28.37
CA LYS A 510 15.66 -7.91 -26.95
C LYS A 510 15.57 -9.42 -26.72
N ARG A 511 14.71 -10.11 -27.47
CA ARG A 511 14.47 -11.54 -27.31
C ARG A 511 15.59 -12.41 -27.88
N PHE A 512 16.16 -12.02 -29.02
CA PHE A 512 17.21 -12.80 -29.69
C PHE A 512 18.63 -12.35 -29.32
N PHE A 513 18.82 -11.07 -28.98
CA PHE A 513 20.13 -10.49 -28.66
C PHE A 513 20.01 -9.51 -27.46
N PRO A 514 19.76 -10.02 -26.25
CA PRO A 514 19.47 -9.20 -25.08
C PRO A 514 20.64 -8.30 -24.68
N ARG A 515 21.89 -8.77 -24.77
CA ARG A 515 23.07 -7.96 -24.42
C ARG A 515 23.31 -6.87 -25.46
N CYS A 516 23.20 -7.19 -26.74
CA CYS A 516 23.29 -6.19 -27.82
C CYS A 516 22.21 -5.11 -27.68
N SER A 517 20.99 -5.52 -27.35
CA SER A 517 19.89 -4.59 -27.15
C SER A 517 20.10 -3.66 -25.95
N ASN A 518 20.71 -4.14 -24.88
CA ASN A 518 21.04 -3.31 -23.71
C ASN A 518 22.15 -2.30 -24.01
N VAL A 519 23.10 -2.64 -24.88
CA VAL A 519 24.12 -1.69 -25.34
C VAL A 519 23.49 -0.62 -26.24
N LEU A 520 22.56 -0.99 -27.12
CA LEU A 520 21.81 -0.01 -27.93
C LEU A 520 20.97 0.93 -27.06
N ASP A 521 20.30 0.43 -26.01
CA ASP A 521 19.53 1.26 -25.08
C ASP A 521 20.45 2.28 -24.36
N LYS A 522 21.63 1.85 -23.89
CA LYS A 522 22.62 2.75 -23.28
C LYS A 522 23.11 3.84 -24.23
N ILE A 523 23.37 3.51 -25.50
CA ILE A 523 23.78 4.51 -26.50
C ILE A 523 22.67 5.54 -26.75
N MET A 524 21.41 5.10 -26.74
CA MET A 524 20.26 5.99 -26.92
C MET A 524 20.03 6.91 -25.72
N ASP A 525 20.36 6.46 -24.50
CA ASP A 525 20.22 7.24 -23.27
C ASP A 525 21.37 8.25 -23.08
N ASP A 526 22.58 7.93 -23.57
CA ASP A 526 23.78 8.75 -23.39
C ASP A 526 23.99 9.81 -24.49
N GLU A 527 23.40 9.64 -25.70
CA GLU A 527 23.69 10.50 -26.88
C GLU A 527 22.45 11.26 -27.41
N THR A 528 22.60 12.57 -27.60
CA THR A 528 21.50 13.48 -28.02
C THR A 528 21.11 13.34 -29.51
N ASP A 529 21.99 12.77 -30.36
CA ASP A 529 21.69 12.46 -31.77
C ASP A 529 22.48 11.22 -32.28
N PRO A 530 22.00 9.99 -32.01
CA PRO A 530 22.70 8.76 -32.33
C PRO A 530 22.73 8.45 -33.85
N ALA A 531 21.89 9.09 -34.65
CA ALA A 531 21.87 8.91 -36.11
C ALA A 531 23.02 9.67 -36.84
N SER A 532 23.67 10.62 -36.15
CA SER A 532 24.82 11.39 -36.66
C SER A 532 26.15 10.63 -36.59
N LEU A 533 26.24 9.58 -35.77
CA LEU A 533 27.46 8.81 -35.51
C LEU A 533 28.08 8.16 -36.77
N GLY A 534 27.27 7.88 -37.80
CA GLY A 534 27.73 7.33 -39.07
C GLY A 534 28.17 8.37 -40.13
N ARG A 535 27.95 9.68 -39.89
CA ARG A 535 28.17 10.73 -40.91
C ARG A 535 29.19 11.81 -40.54
N ASP A 536 29.62 11.91 -39.29
CA ASP A 536 30.50 13.00 -38.81
C ASP A 536 32.02 12.75 -39.01
N THR A 537 32.75 13.83 -39.32
CA THR A 537 34.18 13.85 -39.66
C THR A 537 35.13 14.13 -38.48
N SER A 538 34.60 14.32 -37.26
CA SER A 538 35.42 14.55 -36.06
C SER A 538 36.15 13.27 -35.61
N ALA A 539 37.47 13.35 -35.44
CA ALA A 539 38.33 12.23 -35.05
C ALA A 539 37.96 11.64 -33.67
N GLU A 540 37.45 12.46 -32.75
CA GLU A 540 37.05 12.02 -31.40
C GLU A 540 35.75 11.21 -31.43
N LYS A 541 34.77 11.62 -32.24
CA LYS A 541 33.52 10.86 -32.43
C LYS A 541 33.76 9.54 -33.16
N ARG A 542 34.68 9.52 -34.14
CA ARG A 542 35.09 8.28 -34.83
C ARG A 542 35.74 7.29 -33.87
N LYS A 543 36.61 7.76 -32.97
CA LYS A 543 37.23 6.87 -31.96
C LYS A 543 36.18 6.27 -31.03
N ARG A 544 35.26 7.09 -30.52
CA ARG A 544 34.14 6.61 -29.69
C ARG A 544 33.21 5.63 -30.43
N PHE A 545 32.97 5.84 -31.71
CA PHE A 545 32.20 4.91 -32.53
C PHE A 545 32.88 3.54 -32.66
N HIS A 546 34.20 3.49 -32.85
CA HIS A 546 34.95 2.22 -32.88
C HIS A 546 34.96 1.55 -31.51
N ASP A 547 35.14 2.30 -30.42
CA ASP A 547 35.10 1.76 -29.06
C ASP A 547 33.71 1.15 -28.75
N LEU A 548 32.63 1.81 -29.17
CA LEU A 548 31.25 1.29 -29.06
C LEU A 548 31.02 0.07 -29.95
N GLN A 549 31.60 0.05 -31.14
CA GLN A 549 31.53 -1.10 -32.05
C GLN A 549 32.23 -2.33 -31.45
N ASP A 550 33.35 -2.16 -30.75
CA ASP A 550 34.06 -3.23 -30.06
C ASP A 550 33.29 -3.76 -28.84
N VAL A 551 32.59 -2.88 -28.11
CA VAL A 551 31.68 -3.29 -27.03
C VAL A 551 30.49 -4.08 -27.58
N LEU A 552 29.90 -3.62 -28.68
CA LEU A 552 28.78 -4.28 -29.35
C LEU A 552 29.17 -5.64 -29.94
N GLN A 553 30.35 -5.74 -30.58
CA GLN A 553 30.84 -7.01 -31.10
C GLN A 553 31.06 -8.01 -29.97
N ARG A 554 31.62 -7.60 -28.83
CA ARG A 554 31.73 -8.50 -27.66
C ARG A 554 30.37 -8.98 -27.17
N ALA A 555 29.41 -8.07 -27.00
CA ALA A 555 28.05 -8.42 -26.60
C ALA A 555 27.37 -9.39 -27.58
N PHE A 556 27.63 -9.24 -28.89
CA PHE A 556 27.10 -10.14 -29.91
C PHE A 556 27.70 -11.55 -29.86
N HIS A 557 29.02 -11.67 -29.64
CA HIS A 557 29.65 -12.97 -29.47
C HIS A 557 29.13 -13.68 -28.20
N GLU A 558 28.93 -12.94 -27.11
CA GLU A 558 28.33 -13.46 -25.88
C GLU A 558 26.89 -13.94 -26.09
N ASP A 559 26.04 -13.13 -26.74
CA ASP A 559 24.65 -13.51 -27.05
C ASP A 559 24.60 -14.77 -27.94
N LYS A 560 25.50 -14.86 -28.93
CA LYS A 560 25.60 -16.02 -29.83
C LYS A 560 26.05 -17.29 -29.11
N GLU A 561 27.09 -17.21 -28.28
CA GLU A 561 27.58 -18.36 -27.51
C GLU A 561 26.53 -18.87 -26.50
N GLU A 562 25.77 -17.96 -25.89
CA GLU A 562 24.69 -18.29 -24.97
C GLU A 562 23.51 -18.95 -25.72
N TYR A 563 23.16 -18.44 -26.90
CA TYR A 563 22.14 -19.04 -27.76
C TYR A 563 22.54 -20.44 -28.24
N ASP A 564 23.78 -20.62 -28.72
CA ASP A 564 24.29 -21.91 -29.16
C ASP A 564 24.32 -22.93 -28.01
N ARG A 565 24.69 -22.51 -26.78
CA ARG A 565 24.61 -23.33 -25.57
C ARG A 565 23.17 -23.76 -25.23
N SER A 566 22.22 -22.85 -25.42
CA SER A 566 20.79 -23.10 -25.21
C SER A 566 20.19 -24.04 -26.25
N ALA A 567 20.61 -23.92 -27.52
CA ALA A 567 20.19 -24.79 -28.63
C ALA A 567 20.74 -26.22 -28.52
N LEU A 568 22.00 -26.37 -28.08
CA LEU A 568 22.62 -27.67 -27.80
C LEU A 568 21.95 -28.40 -26.62
N SER A 569 21.54 -27.65 -25.59
CA SER A 569 20.78 -28.18 -24.45
C SER A 569 19.37 -28.64 -24.86
N SER A 570 18.78 -28.00 -25.87
CA SER A 570 17.44 -28.34 -26.38
C SER A 570 17.42 -29.53 -27.36
N SER A 571 18.55 -29.79 -28.03
CA SER A 571 18.67 -30.86 -29.04
C SER A 571 19.01 -32.24 -28.45
N SER A 572 19.24 -32.33 -27.14
CA SER A 572 19.55 -33.60 -26.43
C SER A 572 18.31 -34.34 -25.91
N SER A 573 17.10 -33.88 -26.28
CA SER A 573 15.81 -34.40 -25.78
C SER A 573 14.89 -34.91 -26.90
N SER A 574 15.41 -35.64 -27.88
CA SER A 574 14.59 -36.32 -28.90
C SER A 574 15.22 -37.61 -29.46
N THR A 575 15.32 -38.64 -28.61
CA THR A 575 15.42 -40.04 -29.07
C THR A 575 14.59 -40.97 -28.20
N SER A 576 13.39 -41.36 -28.68
CA SER A 576 12.82 -42.71 -28.46
C SER A 576 11.43 -42.89 -29.10
N ILE A 577 11.32 -42.96 -30.44
CA ILE A 577 10.21 -43.68 -31.09
C ILE A 577 10.73 -44.34 -32.38
N GLY A 578 10.69 -45.67 -32.45
CA GLY A 578 10.74 -46.40 -33.72
C GLY A 578 11.66 -47.61 -33.78
N ALA A 579 11.28 -48.73 -33.15
CA ALA A 579 11.78 -50.06 -33.54
C ALA A 579 10.57 -50.99 -33.77
N ILE A 580 10.08 -50.99 -35.01
CA ILE A 580 9.10 -51.94 -35.53
C ILE A 580 9.86 -53.24 -35.84
N ARG A 581 9.47 -54.35 -35.20
CA ARG A 581 9.89 -55.71 -35.60
C ARG A 581 9.11 -56.14 -36.87
N PRO A 582 9.75 -56.81 -37.85
CA PRO A 582 9.07 -57.27 -39.05
C PRO A 582 8.35 -58.60 -38.80
N ARG A 583 7.20 -58.78 -39.46
CA ARG A 583 6.45 -60.03 -39.53
C ARG A 583 7.24 -61.12 -40.26
N ARG A 584 7.26 -62.32 -39.67
CA ARG A 584 6.90 -63.56 -40.36
C ARG A 584 6.21 -64.50 -39.38
#